data_AF-A0A1H0SR13-F1
#
_entry.id   AF-A0A1H0SR13-F1
#
_cell.length_a   1.000
_cell.length_b   1.000
_cell.length_c   1.000
_cell.angle_alpha   90.00
_cell.angle_beta   90.00
_cell.angle_gamma   90.00
#
_symmetry.space_group_name_H-M   'P 1'
#
loop_
_entity.id
_entity.type
_entity.pdbx_description
1 polymer ?
#
loop_
_entity_poly.entity_id
_entity_poly.type
_entity_poly.pdbx_seq_one_letter_code
_entity_poly.pdbx_strand_id
1 'polypeptide(L)'
;MPLLKELQDKVRATHLLVRPAEEWNKLSEKVQQAWASGDEQQLETARRFHLIAWASIARNLLADPFEGVGITTTPASTDWGIATLTTSRRSCQPQLTRSDSADPSTGTQPRLRSFEEVMTDYDACLDYLAGVPSPPQG
;
A
#
# COMPACT_ATOMS: atom_id res chain seq x y z
N MET A 1 -11.32 11.23 16.41
CA MET A 1 -12.01 11.77 15.22
C MET A 1 -12.73 10.62 14.55
N PRO A 2 -14.08 10.56 14.59
CA PRO A 2 -14.84 9.43 14.02
C PRO A 2 -14.55 9.24 12.52
N LEU A 3 -14.43 10.33 11.77
CA LEU A 3 -14.17 10.34 10.33
C LEU A 3 -12.87 9.63 9.91
N LEU A 4 -11.79 9.72 10.69
CA LEU A 4 -10.52 9.07 10.35
C LEU A 4 -10.64 7.56 10.46
N LYS A 5 -11.28 7.07 11.53
CA LYS A 5 -11.47 5.64 11.74
C LYS A 5 -12.40 5.04 10.69
N GLU A 6 -13.49 5.74 10.38
CA GLU A 6 -14.41 5.36 9.29
C GLU A 6 -13.70 5.29 7.93
N LEU A 7 -12.79 6.23 7.65
CA LEU A 7 -12.00 6.19 6.43
C LEU A 7 -11.03 5.01 6.39
N GLN A 8 -10.31 4.73 7.48
CA GLN A 8 -9.44 3.56 7.61
C GLN A 8 -10.21 2.24 7.39
N ASP A 9 -11.36 2.09 8.04
CA ASP A 9 -12.22 0.92 7.87
C ASP A 9 -12.76 0.81 6.42
N LYS A 10 -13.08 1.94 5.78
CA LYS A 10 -13.52 1.97 4.37
C LYS A 10 -12.39 1.57 3.41
N VAL A 11 -11.16 2.03 3.64
CA VAL A 11 -9.98 1.60 2.87
C VAL A 11 -9.82 0.08 2.94
N ARG A 12 -9.82 -0.47 4.16
CA ARG A 12 -9.73 -1.92 4.37
C ARG A 12 -10.85 -2.69 3.68
N ALA A 13 -12.11 -2.28 3.89
CA ALA A 13 -13.26 -2.93 3.28
C ALA A 13 -13.17 -2.93 1.74
N THR A 14 -12.74 -1.81 1.15
CA THR A 14 -12.65 -1.68 -0.32
C THR A 14 -11.57 -2.60 -0.90
N HIS A 15 -10.42 -2.73 -0.22
CA HIS A 15 -9.40 -3.68 -0.66
C HIS A 15 -9.87 -5.14 -0.54
N LEU A 16 -10.62 -5.47 0.52
CA LEU A 16 -11.19 -6.82 0.71
C LEU A 16 -12.24 -7.19 -0.35
N LEU A 17 -12.97 -6.21 -0.91
CA LEU A 17 -13.92 -6.46 -2.01
C LEU A 17 -13.22 -6.94 -3.29
N VAL A 18 -12.00 -6.45 -3.54
CA VAL A 18 -11.25 -6.81 -4.75
C VAL A 18 -10.43 -8.07 -4.55
N ARG A 19 -9.86 -8.24 -3.35
CA ARG A 19 -9.10 -9.44 -3.01
C ARG A 19 -9.15 -9.73 -1.51
N PRO A 20 -9.58 -10.94 -1.11
CA PRO A 20 -9.52 -11.36 0.29
C PRO A 20 -8.09 -11.33 0.83
N ALA A 21 -7.94 -11.03 2.13
CA ALA A 21 -6.63 -10.96 2.79
C ALA A 21 -5.80 -12.25 2.61
N GLU A 22 -6.44 -13.42 2.70
CA GLU A 22 -5.77 -14.71 2.50
C GLU A 22 -5.21 -14.88 1.09
N GLU A 23 -5.94 -14.43 0.07
CA GLU A 23 -5.50 -14.49 -1.32
C GLU A 23 -4.35 -13.52 -1.61
N TRP A 24 -4.37 -12.35 -0.97
CA TRP A 24 -3.25 -11.41 -1.02
C TRP A 24 -2.00 -12.00 -0.34
N ASN A 25 -2.15 -12.59 0.85
CA ASN A 25 -1.04 -13.18 1.58
C ASN A 25 -0.40 -14.34 0.80
N LYS A 26 -1.20 -15.23 0.21
CA LYS A 26 -0.71 -16.31 -0.67
C LYS A 26 0.03 -15.75 -1.89
N LEU A 27 -0.46 -14.66 -2.49
CA LEU A 27 0.25 -13.98 -3.58
C LEU A 27 1.59 -13.44 -3.09
N SER A 28 1.63 -12.79 -1.94
CA SER A 28 2.84 -12.26 -1.33
C SER A 28 3.91 -13.34 -1.14
N GLU A 29 3.53 -14.50 -0.63
CA GLU A 29 4.42 -15.65 -0.49
C GLU A 29 4.91 -16.17 -1.84
N LYS A 30 4.02 -16.29 -2.84
CA LYS A 30 4.39 -16.72 -4.19
C LYS A 30 5.37 -15.76 -4.87
N VAL A 31 5.15 -14.46 -4.73
CA VAL A 31 6.06 -13.44 -5.27
C VAL A 31 7.42 -13.54 -4.56
N GLN A 32 7.42 -13.77 -3.25
CA GLN A 32 8.65 -13.99 -2.48
C GLN A 32 9.42 -15.24 -2.95
N GLN A 33 8.73 -16.33 -3.24
CA GLN A 33 9.34 -17.54 -3.79
C GLN A 33 9.88 -17.33 -5.22
N ALA A 34 9.15 -16.60 -6.06
CA ALA A 34 9.56 -16.27 -7.42
C ALA A 34 10.83 -15.40 -7.43
N TRP A 35 10.93 -14.43 -6.53
CA TRP A 35 12.14 -13.66 -6.28
C TRP A 35 13.33 -14.55 -5.92
N ALA A 36 13.17 -15.42 -4.93
CA ALA A 36 14.22 -16.35 -4.50
C ALA A 36 14.66 -17.34 -5.59
N SER A 37 13.75 -17.71 -6.49
CA SER A 37 14.01 -18.66 -7.57
C SER A 37 14.44 -18.00 -8.88
N GLY A 38 14.41 -16.66 -8.97
CA GLY A 38 14.71 -15.91 -10.20
C GLY A 38 13.65 -16.07 -11.30
N ASP A 39 12.41 -16.42 -10.97
CA ASP A 39 11.34 -16.62 -11.96
C ASP A 39 10.75 -15.28 -12.43
N GLU A 40 11.40 -14.68 -13.42
CA GLU A 40 11.03 -13.37 -13.97
C GLU A 40 9.61 -13.35 -14.56
N GLN A 41 9.16 -14.44 -15.17
CA GLN A 41 7.84 -14.53 -15.78
C GLN A 41 6.73 -14.47 -14.73
N GLN A 42 6.90 -15.18 -13.61
CA GLN A 42 5.96 -15.14 -12.50
C GLN A 42 5.95 -13.77 -11.82
N LEU A 43 7.11 -13.12 -11.70
CA LEU A 43 7.23 -11.76 -11.17
C LEU A 43 6.54 -10.72 -12.07
N GLU A 44 6.74 -10.78 -13.39
CA GLU A 44 6.06 -9.90 -14.33
C GLU A 44 4.55 -10.09 -14.30
N THR A 45 4.08 -11.33 -14.22
CA THR A 45 2.65 -11.66 -14.11
C THR A 45 2.04 -11.06 -12.84
N ALA A 46 2.70 -11.27 -11.69
CA ALA A 46 2.24 -10.71 -10.42
C ALA A 46 2.18 -9.18 -10.47
N ARG A 47 3.23 -8.55 -11.00
CA ARG A 47 3.31 -7.09 -11.13
C ARG A 47 2.19 -6.54 -12.00
N ARG A 48 2.05 -7.03 -13.24
CA ARG A 48 1.10 -6.48 -14.22
C ARG A 48 -0.36 -6.72 -13.84
N PHE A 49 -0.69 -7.91 -13.36
CA PHE A 49 -2.10 -8.30 -13.20
C PHE A 49 -2.62 -8.17 -11.78
N HIS A 50 -1.76 -8.30 -10.77
CA HIS A 50 -2.22 -8.31 -9.39
C HIS A 50 -1.86 -7.03 -8.66
N LEU A 51 -0.59 -6.61 -8.73
CA LEU A 51 -0.13 -5.45 -7.96
C LEU A 51 -0.66 -4.14 -8.52
N ILE A 52 -0.62 -3.94 -9.85
CA ILE A 52 -1.20 -2.76 -10.50
C ILE A 52 -2.72 -2.69 -10.27
N ALA A 53 -3.43 -3.82 -10.39
CA ALA A 53 -4.87 -3.86 -10.19
C ALA A 53 -5.25 -3.51 -8.75
N TRP A 54 -4.51 -4.05 -7.77
CA TRP A 54 -4.70 -3.75 -6.36
C TRP A 54 -4.35 -2.29 -6.04
N ALA A 55 -3.24 -1.77 -6.57
CA ALA A 55 -2.85 -0.36 -6.38
C ALA A 55 -3.87 0.62 -6.95
N SER A 56 -4.52 0.26 -8.06
CA SER A 56 -5.53 1.08 -8.73
C SER A 56 -6.79 1.31 -7.89
N ILE A 57 -7.03 0.50 -6.84
CA ILE A 57 -8.17 0.65 -5.92
C ILE A 57 -8.17 2.03 -5.27
N ALA A 58 -7.00 2.51 -4.85
CA ALA A 58 -6.85 3.82 -4.22
C ALA A 58 -7.40 4.96 -5.11
N ARG A 59 -7.12 4.86 -6.41
CA ARG A 59 -7.49 5.89 -7.39
C ARG A 59 -8.90 5.74 -7.93
N ASN A 60 -9.40 4.51 -8.04
CA ASN A 60 -10.67 4.25 -8.72
C ASN A 60 -11.86 4.13 -7.76
N LEU A 61 -11.62 3.62 -6.55
CA LEU A 61 -12.69 3.32 -5.58
C LEU A 61 -12.59 4.18 -4.31
N LEU A 62 -11.38 4.63 -3.96
CA LEU A 62 -11.14 5.40 -2.74
C LEU A 62 -10.92 6.90 -2.98
N ALA A 63 -10.83 7.36 -4.23
CA ALA A 63 -10.61 8.77 -4.54
C ALA A 63 -11.71 9.68 -3.96
N ASP A 64 -12.99 9.39 -4.20
CA ASP A 64 -14.11 10.16 -3.64
C ASP A 64 -14.14 10.14 -2.09
N PRO A 65 -13.99 8.98 -1.43
CA PRO A 65 -13.80 8.92 0.03
C PRO A 65 -12.65 9.77 0.56
N PHE A 66 -11.51 9.80 -0.15
CA PHE A 66 -10.35 10.61 0.22
C PHE A 66 -10.61 12.10 0.00
N GLU A 67 -11.21 12.49 -1.13
CA GLU A 67 -11.55 13.89 -1.41
C GLU A 67 -12.58 14.44 -0.42
N GLY A 68 -13.54 13.62 0.03
CA GLY A 68 -14.52 13.96 1.05
C GLY A 68 -13.91 14.39 2.40
N VAL A 69 -12.64 14.04 2.66
CA VAL A 69 -11.88 14.49 3.84
C VAL A 69 -10.71 15.43 3.50
N GLY A 70 -10.66 15.94 2.26
CA GLY A 70 -9.62 16.87 1.81
C GLY A 70 -8.29 16.21 1.46
N ILE A 71 -8.28 14.91 1.13
CA ILE A 71 -7.11 14.18 0.65
C ILE A 71 -7.23 13.99 -0.87
N THR A 72 -6.30 14.54 -1.63
CA THR A 72 -6.18 14.29 -3.07
C THR A 72 -5.35 13.03 -3.32
N THR A 73 -5.77 12.21 -4.28
CA THR A 73 -5.09 10.98 -4.66
C THR A 73 -4.47 11.11 -6.05
N THR A 74 -3.16 10.92 -6.17
CA THR A 74 -2.42 10.94 -7.44
C THR A 74 -1.68 9.62 -7.69
N PRO A 75 -1.22 9.35 -8.92
CA PRO A 75 -0.42 8.15 -9.20
C PRO A 75 0.78 8.04 -8.26
N ALA A 76 1.13 6.81 -7.90
CA ALA A 76 2.35 6.56 -7.15
C ALA A 76 3.59 7.05 -7.92
N SER A 77 4.54 7.61 -7.18
CA SER A 77 5.85 8.06 -7.67
C SER A 77 6.89 6.94 -7.64
N THR A 78 6.59 5.78 -7.05
CA THR A 78 7.48 4.60 -7.00
C THR A 78 6.81 3.39 -7.64
N ASP A 79 7.61 2.47 -8.18
CA ASP A 79 7.13 1.23 -8.83
C ASP A 79 6.31 0.30 -7.91
N TRP A 80 6.46 0.46 -6.59
CA TRP A 80 5.77 -0.32 -5.56
C TRP A 80 4.83 0.52 -4.69
N GLY A 81 4.70 1.81 -4.99
CA GLY A 81 3.74 2.67 -4.31
C GLY A 81 2.33 2.39 -4.80
N ILE A 82 1.36 2.57 -3.91
CA ILE A 82 -0.05 2.34 -4.22
C ILE A 82 -0.64 3.58 -4.90
N ALA A 83 -0.61 4.70 -4.19
CA ALA A 83 -0.98 6.02 -4.68
C ALA A 83 -0.36 7.08 -3.76
N THR A 84 -0.17 8.28 -4.26
CA THR A 84 0.29 9.41 -3.44
C THR A 84 -0.93 10.14 -2.89
N LEU A 85 -1.06 10.12 -1.57
CA LEU A 85 -2.14 10.75 -0.81
C LEU A 85 -1.65 12.09 -0.28
N THR A 86 -2.33 13.18 -0.63
CA THR A 86 -1.85 14.53 -0.33
C THR A 86 -2.96 15.38 0.27
N THR A 87 -2.66 16.06 1.37
CA THR A 87 -3.44 17.17 1.92
C THR A 87 -2.74 18.49 1.55
N SER A 88 -3.34 19.63 1.88
CA SER A 88 -2.71 20.94 1.68
C SER A 88 -1.36 21.13 2.40
N ARG A 89 -1.00 20.27 3.36
CA ARG A 89 0.21 20.41 4.19
C ARG A 89 1.15 19.21 4.17
N ARG A 90 0.65 18.02 3.84
CA ARG A 90 1.38 16.74 4.01
C ARG A 90 1.10 15.82 2.83
N SER A 91 2.09 15.00 2.48
CA SER A 91 1.95 13.96 1.47
C SER A 91 2.49 12.64 2.02
N CYS A 92 1.81 11.54 1.73
CA CYS A 92 2.21 10.20 2.12
C CYS A 92 1.90 9.22 0.99
N GLN A 93 2.70 8.16 0.87
CA GLN A 93 2.52 7.16 -0.17
C GLN A 93 2.63 5.76 0.44
N PRO A 94 1.51 5.07 0.71
CA PRO A 94 1.57 3.72 1.20
C PRO A 94 2.21 2.77 0.17
N GLN A 95 3.01 1.82 0.66
CA GLN A 95 3.83 0.91 -0.17
C GLN A 95 3.30 -0.53 -0.15
N LEU A 96 3.35 -1.19 -1.30
CA LEU A 96 3.09 -2.63 -1.44
C LEU A 96 4.26 -3.48 -0.97
N THR A 97 5.47 -2.92 -0.98
CA THR A 97 6.68 -3.64 -0.58
C THR A 97 7.32 -3.06 0.66
N ARG A 98 8.12 -3.89 1.31
CA ARG A 98 9.05 -3.50 2.36
C ARG A 98 10.45 -3.74 1.81
N SER A 99 11.23 -2.69 1.70
CA SER A 99 12.67 -2.82 1.49
C SER A 99 13.26 -3.26 2.82
N ASP A 100 13.86 -4.45 2.87
CA ASP A 100 14.51 -4.96 4.08
C ASP A 100 15.86 -4.26 4.35
N SER A 101 16.35 -3.47 3.38
CA SER A 101 17.62 -2.76 3.45
C SER A 101 17.43 -1.28 3.10
N ALA A 102 18.04 -0.40 3.90
CA ALA A 102 18.15 1.03 3.60
C ALA A 102 19.16 1.33 2.47
N ASP A 103 19.84 0.30 1.94
CA ASP A 103 20.91 0.45 0.97
C ASP A 103 20.55 -0.18 -0.40
N PRO A 104 20.38 0.62 -1.46
CA PRO A 104 20.05 0.14 -2.81
C PRO A 104 21.15 -0.72 -3.45
N SER A 105 22.34 -0.81 -2.85
CA SER A 105 23.51 -1.53 -3.38
C SER A 105 23.59 -2.98 -2.90
N THR A 106 22.74 -3.40 -1.95
CA THR A 106 22.80 -4.74 -1.35
C THR A 106 22.01 -5.81 -2.12
N GLY A 107 21.35 -5.46 -3.22
CA GLY A 107 20.64 -6.43 -4.07
C GLY A 107 19.51 -7.20 -3.36
N THR A 108 19.12 -6.78 -2.15
CA THR A 108 18.05 -7.43 -1.39
C THR A 108 16.72 -7.10 -2.07
N GLN A 109 16.11 -8.10 -2.70
CA GLN A 109 14.86 -7.92 -3.43
C GLN A 109 13.76 -7.46 -2.46
N PRO A 110 12.95 -6.46 -2.83
CA PRO A 110 11.92 -5.93 -1.95
C PRO A 110 10.90 -7.02 -1.66
N ARG A 111 10.49 -7.19 -0.39
CA ARG A 111 9.46 -8.18 -0.03
C ARG A 111 8.08 -7.57 -0.21
N LEU A 112 7.14 -8.30 -0.82
CA LEU A 112 5.74 -7.88 -0.82
C LEU A 112 5.20 -7.99 0.61
N ARG A 113 4.47 -6.96 1.04
CA ARG A 113 3.85 -6.91 2.36
C ARG A 113 2.63 -7.81 2.41
N SER A 114 2.38 -8.43 3.56
CA SER A 114 1.09 -9.05 3.85
C SER A 114 -0.03 -8.01 3.87
N PHE A 115 -1.29 -8.46 3.79
CA PHE A 115 -2.44 -7.56 3.75
C PHE A 115 -2.47 -6.63 4.97
N GLU A 116 -2.26 -7.18 6.17
CA GLU A 116 -2.23 -6.41 7.42
C GLU A 116 -1.07 -5.41 7.46
N GLU A 117 0.10 -5.75 6.93
CA GLU A 117 1.22 -4.82 6.82
C GLU A 117 0.91 -3.65 5.87
N VAL A 118 0.18 -3.88 4.77
CA VAL A 118 -0.25 -2.81 3.88
C VAL A 118 -1.33 -1.94 4.53
N MET A 119 -2.28 -2.53 5.24
CA MET A 119 -3.31 -1.76 5.97
C MET A 119 -2.68 -0.92 7.09
N THR A 120 -1.70 -1.46 7.80
CA THR A 120 -0.95 -0.71 8.83
C THR A 120 -0.22 0.49 8.23
N ASP A 121 0.35 0.34 7.03
CA ASP A 121 1.02 1.45 6.31
C ASP A 121 0.02 2.52 5.85
N TYR A 122 -1.16 2.10 5.38
CA TYR A 122 -2.27 3.00 5.08
C TYR A 122 -2.71 3.79 6.31
N ASP A 123 -2.94 3.10 7.43
CA ASP A 123 -3.37 3.72 8.68
C ASP A 123 -2.33 4.74 9.14
N ALA A 124 -1.04 4.37 9.14
CA ALA A 124 0.06 5.28 9.46
C ALA A 124 0.11 6.50 8.53
N CYS A 125 -0.10 6.31 7.23
CA CYS A 125 -0.20 7.42 6.27
C CYS A 125 -1.40 8.33 6.57
N LEU A 126 -2.57 7.77 6.85
CA LEU A 126 -3.77 8.54 7.13
C LEU A 126 -3.67 9.29 8.47
N ASP A 127 -3.11 8.68 9.50
CA ASP A 127 -2.80 9.33 10.78
C ASP A 127 -1.82 10.49 10.57
N TYR A 128 -0.76 10.27 9.79
CA TYR A 128 0.17 11.34 9.43
C TYR A 128 -0.52 12.47 8.67
N LEU A 129 -1.37 12.19 7.68
CA LEU A 129 -2.10 13.22 6.95
C LEU A 129 -3.10 13.97 7.84
N ALA A 130 -3.73 13.27 8.80
CA ALA A 130 -4.69 13.83 9.73
C ALA A 130 -4.07 14.69 10.85
N GLY A 131 -2.74 14.78 10.93
CA GLY A 131 -2.10 15.56 11.99
C GLY A 131 -1.81 14.80 13.27
N VAL A 132 -2.09 13.49 13.31
CA VAL A 132 -1.92 12.68 14.53
C VAL A 132 -0.41 12.50 14.80
N PRO A 133 0.08 12.86 16.00
CA PRO A 133 1.48 12.67 16.33
C PRO A 133 1.79 11.17 16.39
N SER A 134 2.82 10.73 15.67
CA SER A 134 3.33 9.37 15.79
C SER A 134 3.68 9.10 17.26
N PRO A 135 3.34 7.93 17.84
CA PRO A 135 3.81 7.57 19.17
C PRO A 135 5.35 7.63 19.19
N PRO A 136 5.98 8.00 20.32
CA PRO A 136 7.44 7.98 20.42
C PRO A 136 7.93 6.56 20.08
N GLN A 137 8.75 6.46 19.03
CA GLN A 137 9.48 5.23 18.73
C GLN A 137 10.45 5.03 19.89
N GLY A 138 10.14 4.08 20.78
CA GLY A 138 11.00 3.66 21.87
C GLY A 138 12.09 2.70 21.40
#